data_AF-F4WE95-F1
#
_entry.id   AF-F4WE95-F1
#
_cell.length_a   1.000
_cell.length_b   1.000
_cell.length_c   1.000
_cell.angle_alpha   90.00
_cell.angle_beta   90.00
_cell.angle_gamma   90.00
#
_symmetry.space_group_name_H-M   'P 1'
#
loop_
_entity.id
_entity.type
_entity.pdbx_description
1 polymer ?
#
loop_
_entity_poly.entity_id
_entity_poly.type
_entity_poly.pdbx_seq_one_letter_code
_entity_poly.pdbx_strand_id
1 'polypeptide(L)'
;MKHHGLTSKGKRIRTRAPRDCKVGEWGPWSACSRSCGVGETQRTRKITIKPRRGGAPCPPLKETKWCGSVNPCSESKPIIDYHW
;
A
#
# COMPACT_ATOMS: atom_id res chain seq x y z
N MET A 1 45.41 27.49 25.34
CA MET A 1 44.01 27.97 25.45
C MET A 1 43.15 26.80 25.90
N LYS A 2 42.79 26.75 27.19
CA LYS A 2 41.99 25.66 27.77
C LYS A 2 40.52 26.08 27.67
N HIS A 3 39.74 25.43 26.81
CA HIS A 3 38.31 25.73 26.72
C HIS A 3 37.60 25.13 27.93
N HIS A 4 37.17 26.00 28.85
CA HIS A 4 36.33 25.66 29.98
C HIS A 4 34.88 25.46 29.52
N GLY A 5 34.39 24.24 29.72
CA GLY A 5 33.09 23.92 30.32
C GLY A 5 31.81 24.56 29.75
N LEU A 6 31.06 23.76 28.99
CA LEU A 6 29.60 23.85 28.97
C LEU A 6 29.03 22.50 29.43
N THR A 7 29.05 22.24 30.74
CA THR A 7 28.21 21.21 31.35
C THR A 7 26.80 21.75 31.47
N SER A 8 26.06 21.73 30.36
CA SER A 8 24.61 21.83 30.39
C SER A 8 24.11 20.76 31.37
N LYS A 9 23.51 21.18 32.48
CA LYS A 9 22.88 20.31 33.48
C LYS A 9 21.86 19.43 32.75
N GLY A 10 22.28 18.22 32.41
CA GLY A 10 21.53 17.29 31.59
C GLY A 10 20.28 16.80 32.31
N LYS A 11 19.17 17.54 32.15
CA LYS A 11 17.83 16.99 32.38
C LYS A 11 17.65 15.91 31.32
N ARG A 12 17.83 14.63 31.70
CA ARG A 12 17.51 13.48 30.84
C ARG A 12 16.01 13.53 30.55
N ILE A 13 15.62 14.23 29.49
CA ILE A 13 14.25 14.21 28.99
C ILE A 13 14.03 12.76 28.55
N ARG A 14 13.23 12.00 29.31
CA ARG A 14 12.84 10.62 28.96
C ARG A 14 11.82 10.64 27.83
N THR A 15 12.15 11.27 26.71
CA THR A 15 11.29 11.28 25.53
C THR A 15 11.32 9.88 24.93
N ARG A 16 10.17 9.21 24.89
CA ARG A 16 10.08 7.89 24.26
C ARG A 16 10.48 8.02 22.79
N ALA A 17 11.33 7.12 22.29
CA ALA A 17 11.80 7.17 20.90
C ALA A 17 10.65 7.15 19.88
N PRO A 18 10.81 7.76 18.69
CA PRO A 18 9.88 7.57 17.57
C PRO A 18 9.65 6.08 17.32
N ARG A 19 8.46 5.73 16.84
CA ARG A 19 8.16 4.36 16.44
C ARG A 19 7.42 4.38 15.13
N ASP A 20 7.99 3.70 14.17
CA ASP A 20 7.46 3.60 12.82
C ASP A 20 6.24 2.68 12.77
N CYS A 21 5.44 2.87 11.73
CA CYS A 21 4.37 1.95 11.43
C CYS A 21 4.93 0.59 11.01
N LYS A 22 4.28 -0.49 11.47
CA LYS A 22 4.48 -1.84 10.94
C LYS A 22 3.16 -2.38 10.42
N VAL A 23 3.24 -3.12 9.32
CA VAL A 23 2.11 -3.79 8.69
C VAL A 23 2.36 -5.29 8.71
N GLY A 24 1.28 -6.06 8.73
CA GLY A 24 1.33 -7.51 8.61
C GLY A 24 1.58 -7.95 7.18
N GLU A 25 1.56 -9.27 7.00
CA GLU A 25 1.59 -9.88 5.70
C GLU A 25 0.37 -9.51 4.86
N TRP A 26 0.52 -9.63 3.54
CA TRP A 26 -0.58 -9.49 2.62
C TRP A 26 -1.58 -10.64 2.79
N GLY A 27 -2.86 -10.30 2.81
CA GLY A 27 -3.92 -11.27 2.60
C GLY A 27 -3.90 -11.83 1.16
N PRO A 28 -4.75 -12.83 0.88
CA PRO A 28 -4.87 -13.37 -0.46
C PRO A 28 -5.39 -12.31 -1.44
N TRP A 29 -5.09 -12.54 -2.72
CA TRP A 29 -5.72 -11.80 -3.81
C TRP A 29 -7.22 -12.14 -3.87
N SER A 30 -8.05 -11.13 -4.15
CA SER A 30 -9.46 -11.32 -4.46
C SER A 30 -9.61 -12.11 -5.76
N ALA A 31 -10.81 -12.63 -6.00
CA ALA A 31 -11.17 -13.08 -7.34
C ALA A 31 -10.96 -11.94 -8.36
N CYS A 32 -10.68 -12.31 -9.61
CA CYS A 32 -10.62 -11.35 -10.70
C CYS A 32 -12.01 -10.72 -10.88
N SER A 33 -12.06 -9.40 -11.10
CA SER A 33 -13.33 -8.68 -11.26
C SER A 33 -14.14 -9.12 -12.48
N ARG A 34 -13.48 -9.80 -13.44
CA ARG A 34 -14.12 -10.40 -14.61
C ARG A 34 -13.72 -11.86 -14.74
N SER A 35 -14.65 -12.68 -15.23
CA SER A 35 -14.39 -14.06 -15.65
C SER A 35 -13.85 -14.18 -17.08
N CYS A 36 -13.96 -13.12 -17.88
CA CYS A 36 -13.48 -13.03 -19.26
C CYS A 36 -12.91 -11.62 -19.54
N GLY A 37 -12.04 -11.51 -20.55
CA GLY A 37 -11.33 -10.26 -20.79
C GLY A 37 -10.37 -9.89 -19.66
N VAL A 38 -9.91 -8.64 -19.69
CA VAL A 38 -9.00 -8.07 -18.69
C VAL A 38 -9.82 -7.52 -17.53
N GLY A 39 -9.52 -8.00 -16.32
CA GLY A 39 -10.10 -7.52 -15.06
C GLY A 39 -9.02 -7.07 -14.08
N GLU A 40 -9.43 -6.84 -12.84
CA GLU A 40 -8.56 -6.46 -11.74
C GLU A 40 -8.74 -7.39 -10.54
N THR A 41 -7.65 -7.63 -9.82
CA THR A 41 -7.63 -8.31 -8.53
C THR A 41 -6.96 -7.43 -7.49
N GLN A 42 -7.40 -7.55 -6.24
CA GLN A 42 -6.98 -6.70 -5.14
C GLN A 42 -6.60 -7.53 -3.92
N ARG A 43 -5.59 -7.10 -3.17
CA ARG A 43 -5.27 -7.65 -1.85
C ARG A 43 -5.08 -6.54 -0.83
N THR A 44 -5.25 -6.88 0.44
CA THR A 44 -5.10 -5.94 1.55
C THR A 44 -4.21 -6.51 2.66
N ARG A 45 -3.61 -5.63 3.45
CA ARG A 45 -2.87 -5.98 4.67
C ARG A 45 -3.25 -5.04 5.81
N LYS A 46 -3.10 -5.51 7.05
CA LYS A 46 -3.46 -4.76 8.25
C LYS A 46 -2.26 -4.09 8.89
N ILE A 47 -2.48 -2.97 9.55
CA ILE A 47 -1.49 -2.34 10.43
C ILE A 47 -1.35 -3.21 11.68
N THR A 48 -0.12 -3.64 11.99
CA THR A 48 0.20 -4.36 13.23
C THR A 48 0.73 -3.41 14.31
N ILE A 49 1.40 -2.31 13.92
CA ILE A 49 1.86 -1.27 14.82
C ILE A 49 1.56 0.10 14.22
N LYS A 50 0.78 0.93 14.92
CA LYS A 50 0.55 2.33 14.53
C LYS A 50 1.79 3.20 14.79
N PRO A 51 2.08 4.17 13.89
CA PRO A 51 3.20 5.08 14.06
C PRO A 51 2.95 6.00 15.26
N ARG A 52 4.01 6.39 15.97
CA ARG A 52 3.95 7.33 17.10
C ARG A 52 5.17 8.23 17.14
N ARG A 53 4.99 9.44 17.69
CA ARG A 53 6.06 10.40 18.01
C ARG A 53 6.95 10.71 16.80
N GLY A 54 6.33 11.02 15.67
CA GLY A 54 7.04 11.36 14.44
C GLY A 54 7.71 10.17 13.73
N GLY A 55 7.40 8.93 14.12
CA GLY A 55 7.84 7.75 13.36
C GLY A 55 7.20 7.68 11.97
N ALA A 56 7.82 6.93 11.07
CA ALA A 56 7.44 6.82 9.67
C ALA A 56 5.99 6.34 9.49
N PRO A 57 5.26 6.88 8.49
CA PRO A 57 3.88 6.49 8.20
C PRO A 57 3.79 5.03 7.72
N CYS A 58 2.57 4.50 7.69
CA CYS A 58 2.34 3.16 7.17
C CYS A 58 2.59 3.08 5.67
N PRO A 59 3.25 2.01 5.18
CA PRO A 59 3.29 1.73 3.75
C PRO A 59 1.87 1.40 3.24
N PRO A 60 1.65 1.30 1.91
CA PRO A 60 0.33 1.02 1.33
C PRO A 60 -0.33 -0.22 1.92
N LEU A 61 -1.63 -0.14 2.21
CA LEU A 61 -2.42 -1.23 2.81
C LEU A 61 -3.26 -2.00 1.80
N LYS A 62 -3.31 -1.52 0.56
CA LYS A 62 -4.04 -2.12 -0.56
C LYS A 62 -3.10 -2.19 -1.77
N GLU A 63 -3.21 -3.27 -2.52
CA GLU A 63 -2.52 -3.46 -3.79
C GLU A 63 -3.53 -3.96 -4.82
N THR A 64 -3.42 -3.49 -6.05
CA THR A 64 -4.28 -3.85 -7.19
C THR A 64 -3.40 -4.27 -8.36
N LYS A 65 -3.81 -5.30 -9.10
CA LYS A 65 -3.15 -5.76 -10.33
C LYS A 65 -4.18 -6.18 -11.37
N TRP A 66 -3.78 -6.17 -12.64
CA TRP A 66 -4.57 -6.74 -13.71
C TRP A 66 -4.58 -8.27 -13.64
N CYS A 67 -5.68 -8.86 -14.11
CA CYS A 67 -5.90 -10.31 -14.21
C CYS A 67 -6.79 -10.62 -15.42
N GLY A 68 -6.99 -11.90 -15.70
CA GLY A 68 -7.80 -12.35 -16.84
C GLY A 68 -6.97 -12.50 -18.11
N SER A 69 -7.61 -12.37 -19.27
CA SER A 69 -7.01 -12.60 -20.59
C SER A 69 -7.25 -11.43 -21.53
N VAL A 70 -6.35 -11.21 -22.48
CA VAL A 70 -6.55 -10.25 -23.58
C VAL A 70 -7.70 -10.66 -24.50
N ASN A 71 -8.12 -11.93 -24.46
CA ASN A 71 -9.26 -12.40 -25.22
C ASN A 71 -10.53 -11.73 -24.68
N PRO A 72 -11.24 -10.96 -25.51
CA PRO A 72 -12.45 -10.28 -25.08
C PRO A 72 -13.48 -11.32 -24.62
N CYS A 73 -14.36 -10.89 -23.71
CA CYS A 73 -15.63 -11.58 -23.52
C CYS A 73 -16.31 -11.72 -24.88
N SER A 74 -17.09 -12.78 -25.09
CA SER A 74 -17.87 -12.98 -26.32
C SER A 74 -18.96 -11.91 -26.42
N GLU A 75 -18.56 -10.68 -26.68
CA GLU A 75 -19.43 -9.63 -27.14
C GLU A 75 -19.67 -9.94 -28.59
N SER A 76 -20.77 -10.63 -28.86
CA SER A 76 -21.37 -10.69 -30.17
C SER A 76 -21.59 -9.25 -30.65
N LYS A 77 -20.62 -8.71 -31.40
CA LYS A 77 -20.86 -7.58 -32.27
C LYS A 77 -21.65 -8.13 -33.45
N PRO A 78 -22.95 -7.80 -33.65
CA PRO A 78 -23.40 -7.73 -35.02
C PRO A 78 -22.57 -6.61 -35.66
N ILE A 79 -21.77 -7.01 -36.64
CA ILE A 79 -21.26 -6.08 -37.64
C ILE A 79 -22.53 -5.51 -38.25
N ILE A 80 -22.91 -4.29 -37.87
CA ILE A 80 -23.95 -3.57 -38.60
C ILE A 80 -23.31 -3.20 -39.93
N ASP A 81 -23.44 -4.12 -40.88
CA ASP A 81 -23.08 -3.98 -42.27
C ASP A 81 -23.98 -2.91 -42.91
N TYR A 82 -23.77 -1.64 -42.60
CA TYR A 82 -24.35 -0.55 -43.40
C TYR A 82 -23.59 -0.45 -44.72
N HIS A 83 -23.80 -1.43 -45.59
CA HIS A 83 -23.55 -1.30 -47.02
C HIS A 83 -24.75 -0.53 -47.61
N TRP A 84 -24.55 0.76 -47.91
CA TRP A 84 -25.36 1.51 -48.87
C TRP A 84 -24.56 1.63 -50.17
#